data_AF-A0A1P8NI27-F1
#
_entry.id   AF-A0A1P8NI27-F1
#
_cell.length_a   1.000
_cell.length_b   1.000
_cell.length_c   1.000
_cell.angle_alpha   90.00
_cell.angle_beta   90.00
_cell.angle_gamma   90.00
#
_symmetry.space_group_name_H-M   'P 1'
#
loop_
_entity.id
_entity.type
_entity.pdbx_description
1 polymer ?
#
loop_
_entity_poly.entity_id
_entity_poly.type
_entity_poly.pdbx_seq_one_letter_code
_entity_poly.pdbx_strand_id
1 'polypeptide(L)'
;MNRRRFLRGASALPAFALLASGCGAIRRTGSDDGIPGSAEEILAAVDLPRPDFPVRLDAGPIRGDEQWSKTVIFTRDAARIEDWIDTAFEGGITSRAQADDEEEPATRLGTGVQKKGDRVTSGTHGPHAYVVVVGQQDRPTVHVGVRREGR
;
A
#
# COMPACT_ATOMS: atom_id res chain seq x y z
N MET A 1 -13.97 -72.06 -46.50
CA MET A 1 -13.77 -72.72 -45.19
C MET A 1 -13.34 -71.69 -44.15
N ASN A 2 -14.01 -71.70 -42.98
CA ASN A 2 -13.68 -71.13 -41.64
C ASN A 2 -12.88 -69.81 -41.52
N ARG A 3 -13.44 -68.71 -41.00
CA ARG A 3 -13.69 -68.36 -39.56
C ARG A 3 -12.38 -68.39 -38.75
N ARG A 4 -11.91 -67.32 -38.08
CA ARG A 4 -12.46 -66.68 -36.86
C ARG A 4 -11.65 -65.39 -36.53
N ARG A 5 -12.28 -64.23 -36.32
CA ARG A 5 -12.63 -63.55 -35.02
C ARG A 5 -11.51 -62.60 -34.50
N PHE A 6 -11.72 -61.27 -34.52
CA PHE A 6 -12.21 -60.37 -33.43
C PHE A 6 -11.08 -59.97 -32.43
N LEU A 7 -10.86 -58.74 -31.96
CA LEU A 7 -11.76 -57.62 -31.63
C LEU A 7 -11.01 -56.25 -31.65
N ARG A 8 -11.80 -55.21 -31.99
CA ARG A 8 -11.94 -53.87 -31.37
C ARG A 8 -10.70 -53.17 -30.79
N GLY A 9 -10.36 -52.03 -31.38
CA GLY A 9 -9.75 -50.89 -30.70
C GLY A 9 -10.52 -49.63 -31.08
N ALA A 10 -11.14 -49.00 -30.09
CA ALA A 10 -12.09 -47.92 -30.26
C ALA A 10 -11.42 -46.55 -30.49
N SER A 11 -12.19 -45.73 -31.19
CA SER A 11 -12.04 -44.32 -31.55
C SER A 11 -11.59 -43.37 -30.43
N ALA A 12 -10.68 -42.46 -30.77
CA ALA A 12 -10.55 -41.15 -30.15
C ALA A 12 -10.56 -40.09 -31.27
N LEU A 13 -11.59 -39.26 -31.27
CA LEU A 13 -11.80 -38.11 -32.16
C LEU A 13 -11.33 -36.81 -31.45
N PRO A 14 -11.20 -35.68 -32.18
CA PRO A 14 -10.07 -34.75 -32.10
C PRO A 14 -10.29 -33.58 -31.13
N ALA A 15 -9.18 -33.02 -30.63
CA ALA A 15 -9.21 -31.76 -29.90
C ALA A 15 -9.26 -30.58 -30.89
N PHE A 16 -10.37 -29.84 -30.83
CA PHE A 16 -10.57 -28.55 -31.47
C PHE A 16 -9.72 -27.46 -30.82
N ALA A 17 -9.34 -26.49 -31.65
CA ALA A 17 -8.55 -25.30 -31.35
C ALA A 17 -9.25 -24.30 -30.43
N LEU A 18 -8.47 -23.41 -29.79
CA LEU A 18 -8.83 -22.01 -29.54
C LEU A 18 -7.57 -21.14 -29.38
N LEU A 19 -7.44 -20.15 -30.27
CA LEU A 19 -6.56 -18.99 -30.19
C LEU A 19 -7.11 -17.99 -29.15
N ALA A 20 -6.23 -17.45 -28.30
CA ALA A 20 -6.30 -16.07 -27.77
C ALA A 20 -4.95 -15.77 -27.10
N SER A 21 -4.08 -15.01 -27.75
CA SER A 21 -3.89 -13.58 -27.47
C SER A 21 -3.37 -13.29 -26.07
N GLY A 22 -2.05 -13.11 -26.00
CA GLY A 22 -1.38 -12.14 -25.14
C GLY A 22 -1.93 -11.96 -23.73
N CYS A 23 -1.54 -12.85 -22.81
CA CYS A 23 -1.40 -12.42 -21.43
C CYS A 23 -0.13 -11.56 -21.37
N GLY A 24 -0.36 -10.25 -21.46
CA GLY A 24 0.66 -9.23 -21.37
C GLY A 24 1.58 -9.52 -20.18
N ALA A 25 2.87 -9.33 -20.42
CA ALA A 25 3.77 -8.92 -19.36
C ALA A 25 3.02 -7.86 -18.55
N ILE A 26 2.69 -8.20 -17.30
CA ILE A 26 2.41 -7.19 -16.29
C ILE A 26 3.70 -6.39 -16.25
N ARG A 27 3.73 -5.28 -17.00
CA ARG A 27 4.70 -4.24 -16.82
C ARG A 27 4.54 -3.86 -15.37
N ARG A 28 5.46 -4.36 -14.53
CA ARG A 28 5.82 -3.72 -13.28
C ARG A 28 6.20 -2.31 -13.68
N THR A 29 5.24 -1.41 -13.70
CA THR A 29 5.47 0.02 -13.48
C THR A 29 5.65 0.20 -11.97
N GLY A 30 6.52 -0.62 -11.37
CA GLY A 30 7.06 -0.35 -10.06
C GLY A 30 8.22 0.60 -10.32
N SER A 31 8.30 1.69 -9.57
CA SER A 31 9.45 2.57 -9.53
C SER A 31 10.73 1.71 -9.52
N ASP A 32 11.67 1.97 -10.43
CA ASP A 32 12.86 1.15 -10.70
C ASP A 32 13.76 0.90 -9.47
N ASP A 33 13.47 1.57 -8.34
CA ASP A 33 14.21 1.51 -7.07
C ASP A 33 13.55 0.63 -5.98
N GLY A 34 12.44 -0.05 -6.29
CA GLY A 34 11.76 -0.97 -5.34
C GLY A 34 10.93 -0.27 -4.26
N ILE A 35 10.56 1.00 -4.49
CA ILE A 35 9.71 1.80 -3.61
C ILE A 35 8.28 1.86 -4.17
N PRO A 36 7.25 1.55 -3.36
CA PRO A 36 5.86 1.66 -3.75
C PRO A 36 5.51 3.01 -4.40
N GLY A 37 4.88 2.98 -5.57
CA GLY A 37 4.65 4.18 -6.41
C GLY A 37 3.21 4.70 -6.40
N SER A 38 2.25 3.83 -6.08
CA SER A 38 0.82 4.13 -5.95
C SER A 38 0.36 4.12 -4.49
N ALA A 39 -0.78 4.75 -4.20
CA ALA A 39 -1.31 4.79 -2.83
C ALA A 39 -1.65 3.38 -2.31
N GLU A 40 -2.19 2.53 -3.19
CA GLU A 40 -2.51 1.14 -2.90
C GLU A 40 -1.26 0.34 -2.56
N GLU A 41 -0.18 0.48 -3.34
CA GLU A 41 1.09 -0.19 -3.06
C GLU A 41 1.73 0.32 -1.76
N ILE A 42 1.65 1.63 -1.48
CA ILE A 42 2.25 2.23 -0.27
C ILE A 42 1.55 1.69 0.98
N LEU A 43 0.22 1.69 1.01
CA LEU A 43 -0.54 1.18 2.15
C LEU A 43 -0.36 -0.33 2.32
N ALA A 44 -0.41 -1.08 1.21
CA ALA A 44 -0.23 -2.53 1.23
C ALA A 44 1.19 -2.97 1.63
N ALA A 45 2.21 -2.14 1.40
CA ALA A 45 3.59 -2.46 1.80
C ALA A 45 3.76 -2.60 3.33
N VAL A 46 2.82 -2.07 4.11
CA VAL A 46 2.84 -2.07 5.57
C VAL A 46 1.51 -2.52 6.17
N ASP A 47 0.73 -3.32 5.43
CA ASP A 47 -0.55 -3.90 5.84
C ASP A 47 -1.59 -2.88 6.34
N LEU A 48 -1.51 -1.62 5.89
CA LEU A 48 -2.51 -0.62 6.23
C LEU A 48 -3.75 -0.77 5.33
N PRO A 49 -4.97 -0.70 5.91
CA PRO A 49 -6.20 -0.85 5.12
C PRO A 49 -6.36 0.32 4.16
N ARG A 50 -6.80 0.02 2.93
CA ARG A 50 -7.16 1.05 1.97
C ARG A 50 -8.42 1.78 2.46
N PRO A 51 -8.40 3.12 2.57
CA PRO A 51 -9.62 3.85 2.88
C PRO A 51 -10.69 3.67 1.79
N ASP A 52 -11.96 3.62 2.18
CA ASP A 52 -13.11 3.55 1.27
C ASP A 52 -13.46 4.89 0.60
N PHE A 53 -12.59 5.88 0.77
CA PHE A 53 -12.77 7.24 0.29
C PHE A 53 -11.54 7.76 -0.47
N PRO A 54 -11.71 8.83 -1.29
CA PRO A 54 -10.63 9.39 -2.09
C PRO A 54 -9.35 9.70 -1.30
N VAL A 55 -8.24 9.18 -1.82
CA VAL A 55 -6.88 9.45 -1.39
C VAL A 55 -6.17 10.29 -2.44
N ARG A 56 -5.20 11.10 -2.00
CA ARG A 56 -4.29 11.87 -2.85
C ARG A 56 -2.88 11.38 -2.60
N LEU A 57 -2.06 11.36 -3.65
CA LEU A 57 -0.62 11.27 -3.51
C LEU A 57 -0.04 12.68 -3.61
N ASP A 58 0.84 13.00 -2.67
CA ASP A 58 1.65 14.20 -2.75
C ASP A 58 3.12 13.80 -2.85
N ALA A 59 3.89 14.59 -3.59
CA ALA A 59 5.33 14.54 -3.49
C ALA A 59 5.71 15.25 -2.19
N GLY A 60 5.46 14.61 -1.05
CA GLY A 60 5.89 15.12 0.26
C GLY A 60 7.42 15.28 0.29
N PRO A 61 7.99 16.26 1.01
CA PRO A 61 9.41 16.56 1.02
C PRO A 61 10.27 15.39 1.51
N ILE A 62 10.94 14.72 0.58
CA ILE A 62 11.92 13.67 0.84
C ILE A 62 13.26 14.35 1.18
N ARG A 63 13.42 14.85 2.41
CA ARG A 63 14.73 15.36 2.87
C ARG A 63 15.68 14.19 3.11
N GLY A 64 16.92 14.30 2.63
CA GLY A 64 18.02 13.35 2.89
C GLY A 64 18.21 12.29 1.81
N ASP A 65 19.21 11.42 1.99
CA ASP A 65 19.61 10.36 1.03
C ASP A 65 18.73 9.10 1.09
N GLU A 66 17.71 9.11 1.94
CA GLU A 66 16.76 8.02 2.12
C GLU A 66 15.59 8.20 1.17
N GLN A 67 15.30 7.14 0.42
CA GLN A 67 14.23 7.19 -0.55
C GLN A 67 12.91 6.78 0.11
N TRP A 68 12.12 7.78 0.48
CA TRP A 68 10.73 7.60 0.90
C TRP A 68 9.82 7.52 -0.33
N SER A 69 8.68 6.83 -0.17
CA SER A 69 7.59 6.85 -1.13
C SER A 69 6.99 8.25 -1.25
N LYS A 70 6.11 8.44 -2.23
CA LYS A 70 5.14 9.54 -2.17
C LYS A 70 4.33 9.44 -0.87
N THR A 71 3.82 10.57 -0.41
CA THR A 71 2.97 10.62 0.79
C THR A 71 1.52 10.35 0.38
N VAL A 72 0.89 9.36 1.00
CA VAL A 72 -0.56 9.15 0.87
C VAL A 72 -1.25 10.09 1.83
N ILE A 73 -2.18 10.89 1.30
CA ILE A 73 -2.91 11.91 2.06
C ILE A 73 -4.40 11.70 1.87
N PHE A 74 -5.14 11.69 2.97
CA PHE A 74 -6.60 11.73 2.93
C PHE A 74 -7.18 12.54 4.09
N THR A 75 -8.39 13.04 3.91
CA THR A 75 -9.03 13.94 4.88
C THR A 75 -10.51 13.66 4.97
N ARG A 76 -11.02 13.37 6.15
CA ARG A 76 -12.46 13.12 6.39
C ARG A 76 -12.90 13.73 7.71
N ASP A 77 -14.18 13.55 8.02
CA ASP A 77 -14.68 13.82 9.36
C ASP A 77 -14.01 12.88 10.37
N ALA A 78 -13.98 13.31 11.64
CA ALA A 78 -13.28 12.58 12.70
C ALA A 78 -13.76 11.13 12.83
N ALA A 79 -15.06 10.87 12.77
CA ALA A 79 -15.61 9.53 12.92
C ALA A 79 -15.06 8.55 11.87
N ARG A 80 -15.02 8.97 10.60
CA ARG A 80 -14.44 8.14 9.53
C ARG A 80 -12.95 7.89 9.67
N ILE A 81 -12.21 8.85 10.23
CA ILE A 81 -10.78 8.67 10.47
C ILE A 81 -10.55 7.74 11.67
N GLU A 82 -11.36 7.83 12.73
CA GLU A 82 -11.30 6.87 13.84
C GLU A 82 -11.64 5.45 13.38
N ASP A 83 -12.70 5.24 12.58
CA ASP A 83 -13.06 3.92 12.03
C ASP A 83 -11.88 3.30 11.24
N TRP A 84 -11.17 4.12 10.46
CA TRP A 84 -9.98 3.67 9.74
C TRP A 84 -8.82 3.36 10.68
N ILE A 85 -8.59 4.19 11.71
CA ILE A 85 -7.55 3.98 12.73
C ILE A 85 -7.80 2.67 13.49
N ASP A 86 -9.03 2.39 13.92
CA ASP A 86 -9.38 1.18 14.66
C ASP A 86 -9.15 -0.09 13.82
N THR A 87 -9.31 0.03 12.50
CA THR A 87 -9.00 -1.06 11.56
C THR A 87 -7.50 -1.20 11.33
N ALA A 88 -6.77 -0.08 11.28
CA ALA A 88 -5.34 -0.04 10.96
C ALA A 88 -4.42 -0.36 12.15
N PHE A 89 -4.83 0.03 13.36
CA PHE A 89 -4.03 -0.02 14.58
C PHE A 89 -4.89 -0.53 15.74
N GLU A 90 -4.58 -1.73 16.22
CA GLU A 90 -5.26 -2.29 17.39
C GLU A 90 -5.07 -1.38 18.61
N GLY A 91 -6.18 -0.86 19.16
CA GLY A 91 -6.15 0.10 20.27
C GLY A 91 -5.87 1.55 19.88
N GLY A 92 -5.79 1.84 18.58
CA GLY A 92 -5.62 3.17 18.02
C GLY A 92 -4.20 3.75 18.18
N ILE A 93 -4.09 5.07 18.04
CA ILE A 93 -2.81 5.80 18.16
C ILE A 93 -2.86 6.68 19.40
N THR A 94 -2.05 6.35 20.41
CA THR A 94 -2.03 7.08 21.69
C THR A 94 -0.93 8.13 21.79
N SER A 95 0.14 7.96 21.00
CA SER A 95 1.26 8.91 20.95
C SER A 95 0.82 10.23 20.30
N ARG A 96 1.34 11.35 20.84
CA ARG A 96 1.06 12.71 20.37
C ARG A 96 2.36 13.50 20.23
N ALA A 97 2.46 14.25 19.14
CA ALA A 97 3.55 15.20 18.92
C ALA A 97 3.52 16.30 19.99
N GLN A 98 4.69 16.61 20.57
CA GLN A 98 4.90 17.63 21.59
C GLN A 98 5.22 19.02 21.01
N ALA A 99 5.60 19.07 19.73
CA ALA A 99 5.86 20.25 18.91
C ALA A 99 5.60 19.94 17.43
N ASP A 100 5.76 20.95 16.57
CA ASP A 100 5.63 20.81 15.13
C ASP A 100 6.86 20.11 14.55
N ASP A 101 6.63 19.24 13.55
CA ASP A 101 7.69 18.55 12.81
C ASP A 101 8.73 17.87 13.73
N GLU A 102 8.25 17.23 14.79
CA GLU A 102 9.07 16.46 15.72
C GLU A 102 9.41 15.06 15.19
N GLU A 103 10.60 14.60 15.59
CA GLU A 103 11.18 13.29 15.30
C GLU A 103 11.45 13.02 13.80
N GLU A 104 12.54 12.26 13.57
CA GLU A 104 12.60 11.39 12.40
C GLU A 104 11.74 10.16 12.76
N PRO A 105 10.71 9.77 11.99
CA PRO A 105 10.52 9.99 10.55
C PRO A 105 9.48 11.05 10.12
N ALA A 106 8.70 11.65 11.02
CA ALA A 106 7.60 12.54 10.61
C ALA A 106 8.08 13.78 9.83
N THR A 107 9.26 14.32 10.20
CA THR A 107 9.93 15.40 9.44
C THR A 107 10.22 15.01 7.99
N ARG A 108 10.40 13.71 7.69
CA ARG A 108 10.64 13.17 6.33
C ARG A 108 9.37 13.10 5.49
N LEU A 109 8.17 13.24 6.09
CA LEU A 109 6.94 13.45 5.34
C LEU A 109 6.77 14.90 4.89
N GLY A 110 7.49 15.83 5.52
CA GLY A 110 7.54 17.23 5.16
C GLY A 110 7.35 18.20 6.29
N THR A 111 8.02 19.34 6.19
CA THR A 111 7.77 20.50 7.07
C THR A 111 6.31 20.93 6.97
N GLY A 112 5.66 21.06 8.11
CA GLY A 112 4.26 21.42 8.25
C GLY A 112 3.28 20.24 8.18
N VAL A 113 3.75 19.01 7.99
CA VAL A 113 2.88 17.82 7.97
C VAL A 113 2.43 17.43 9.37
N GLN A 114 3.31 17.53 10.36
CA GLN A 114 3.01 17.20 11.74
C GLN A 114 2.93 18.49 12.57
N LYS A 115 1.81 18.66 13.28
CA LYS A 115 1.59 19.74 14.22
C LYS A 115 1.58 19.24 15.65
N LYS A 116 1.94 20.13 16.58
CA LYS A 116 1.83 19.85 18.01
C LYS A 116 0.42 19.35 18.35
N GLY A 117 0.36 18.21 19.04
CA GLY A 117 -0.87 17.55 19.44
C GLY A 117 -1.38 16.50 18.45
N ASP A 118 -0.86 16.47 17.22
CA ASP A 118 -1.19 15.44 16.24
C ASP A 118 -0.84 14.06 16.75
N ARG A 119 -1.65 13.06 16.38
CA ARG A 119 -1.36 11.66 16.70
C ARG A 119 -0.36 11.12 15.71
N VAL A 120 0.65 10.43 16.21
CA VAL A 120 1.77 9.94 15.39
C VAL A 120 2.07 8.50 15.74
N THR A 121 2.26 7.67 14.74
CA THR A 121 2.79 6.31 14.92
C THR A 121 3.77 5.98 13.81
N SER A 122 4.75 5.16 14.13
CA SER A 122 5.76 4.69 13.18
C SER A 122 6.18 3.29 13.55
N GLY A 123 6.64 2.53 12.57
CA GLY A 123 7.11 1.18 12.80
C GLY A 123 7.71 0.56 11.56
N THR A 124 7.95 -0.74 11.63
CA THR A 124 8.48 -1.53 10.54
C THR A 124 7.55 -2.70 10.25
N HIS A 125 7.27 -2.95 8.97
CA HIS A 125 6.55 -4.11 8.49
C HIS A 125 7.35 -4.73 7.34
N GLY A 126 7.84 -5.95 7.53
CA GLY A 126 8.73 -6.60 6.57
C GLY A 126 9.97 -5.73 6.27
N PRO A 127 10.31 -5.48 4.99
CA PRO A 127 11.45 -4.64 4.62
C PRO A 127 11.10 -3.14 4.58
N HIS A 128 9.96 -2.73 5.14
CA HIS A 128 9.48 -1.36 5.04
C HIS A 128 9.34 -0.70 6.41
N ALA A 129 9.81 0.54 6.54
CA ALA A 129 9.46 1.41 7.65
C ALA A 129 8.34 2.36 7.23
N TYR A 130 7.44 2.69 8.16
CA TYR A 130 6.35 3.61 7.93
C TYR A 130 6.23 4.66 9.01
N VAL A 131 5.55 5.73 8.65
CA VAL A 131 5.05 6.74 9.56
C VAL A 131 3.65 7.17 9.15
N VAL A 132 2.80 7.33 10.16
CA VAL A 132 1.44 7.84 10.02
C VAL A 132 1.26 9.03 10.96
N VAL A 133 0.83 10.16 10.40
CA VAL A 133 0.48 11.38 11.14
C VAL A 133 -1.00 11.64 10.95
N VAL A 134 -1.73 11.84 12.04
CA VAL A 134 -3.16 12.14 12.05
C VAL A 134 -3.41 13.49 12.70
N GLY A 135 -3.83 14.46 11.88
CA GLY A 135 -4.23 15.79 12.32
C GLY A 135 -5.35 15.77 13.36
N GLN A 136 -5.46 16.80 14.20
CA GLN A 136 -6.46 16.87 15.28
C GLN A 136 -7.51 17.98 15.11
N GLN A 137 -7.63 18.56 13.91
CA GLN A 137 -8.71 19.47 13.54
C GLN A 137 -10.06 18.74 13.33
N ASP A 138 -11.17 19.49 13.21
CA ASP A 138 -12.54 18.98 12.96
C ASP A 138 -12.65 18.02 11.76
N ARG A 139 -11.78 18.22 10.76
CA ARG A 139 -11.62 17.33 9.61
C ARG A 139 -10.20 16.80 9.56
N PRO A 140 -9.88 15.72 10.30
CA PRO A 140 -8.52 15.20 10.38
C PRO A 140 -7.96 14.85 9.00
N THR A 141 -6.71 15.23 8.80
CA THR A 141 -5.91 14.83 7.64
C THR A 141 -4.92 13.77 8.10
N VAL A 142 -4.87 12.65 7.40
CA VAL A 142 -3.90 11.58 7.61
C VAL A 142 -2.83 11.67 6.53
N HIS A 143 -1.57 11.57 6.95
CA HIS A 143 -0.41 11.45 6.09
C HIS A 143 0.27 10.11 6.37
N VAL A 144 0.53 9.34 5.32
CA VAL A 144 1.26 8.06 5.41
C VAL A 144 2.43 8.12 4.46
N GLY A 145 3.61 7.76 4.94
CA GLY A 145 4.77 7.52 4.08
C GLY A 145 5.46 6.23 4.48
N VAL A 146 6.09 5.61 3.49
CA VAL A 146 6.80 4.35 3.64
C VAL A 146 8.16 4.48 2.99
N ARG A 147 9.18 3.88 3.59
CA ARG A 147 10.51 3.70 2.97
C ARG A 147 10.91 2.23 3.05
N ARG A 148 11.88 1.83 2.24
CA ARG A 148 12.51 0.52 2.37
C ARG A 148 13.67 0.60 3.37
N GLU A 149 13.75 -0.38 4.25
CA GLU A 149 14.88 -0.59 5.18
C GLU A 149 15.99 -1.40 4.48
N GLY A 150 17.23 -0.93 4.63
CA GLY A 150 18.43 -1.58 4.08
C GLY A 150 18.68 -1.32 2.58
N ARG A 151 19.94 -1.00 2.24
CA ARG A 151 20.47 -1.10 0.87
C ARG A 151 21.15 -2.45 0.67
#